data_AF-A0AAC9XKG3-F1
#
_entry.id   AF-A0AAC9XKG3-F1
#
_cell.length_a   1.000
_cell.length_b   1.000
_cell.length_c   1.000
_cell.angle_alpha   90.00
_cell.angle_beta   90.00
_cell.angle_gamma   90.00
#
_symmetry.space_group_name_H-M   'P 1'
#
loop_
_entity.id
_entity.type
_entity.pdbx_description
1 polymer ?
#
loop_
_entity_poly.entity_id
_entity_poly.type
_entity_poly.pdbx_seq_one_letter_code
_entity_poly.pdbx_strand_id
1 'polypeptide(L)'
;MKQIKFNIMSGNVHCRNISDLKENFNIHDVLNAFENGILEKWFLSQKLDDIYNKVLSIDKLASDSQKLESLIKIIYEDENEDFINNICRDALSVIDYESGRKSELENINNFNIEKEKIIDSYFKEYDDLIQHIIDNKKNYDIVKEGVRIISDKFYNIFKYSYVDVFNKFKESRCLFGILSVLANENIRMYLEEFKYDIQKMVAGDIQQSYFSPGWEKEEYAYLSEKLKFYSAFDTKGEFYTLTDKKSLILFFAQYSDNALIMDSIDSNKCFKVLFGYHWQLCPILNGIKYRNDYNAKVEKNTNEKNTLVYMEI
;
A
#
# COMPACT_ATOMS: atom_id res chain seq x y z
N MET A 1 72.81 -1.98 10.34
CA MET A 1 71.39 -2.28 10.10
C MET A 1 71.01 -1.68 8.75
N LYS A 2 70.50 -2.48 7.79
CA LYS A 2 70.01 -1.95 6.49
C LYS A 2 68.66 -1.27 6.75
N GLN A 3 68.60 0.04 6.50
CA GLN A 3 67.39 0.85 6.65
C GLN A 3 66.36 0.41 5.60
N ILE A 4 65.16 0.00 6.02
CA ILE A 4 64.06 -0.27 5.10
C ILE A 4 63.61 1.10 4.57
N LYS A 5 63.76 1.33 3.26
CA LYS A 5 63.28 2.55 2.60
C LYS A 5 61.76 2.47 2.51
N PHE A 6 61.07 3.22 3.36
CA PHE A 6 59.62 3.30 3.40
C PHE A 6 59.18 4.44 2.45
N ASN A 7 58.41 4.09 1.41
CA ASN A 7 57.86 5.07 0.47
C ASN A 7 56.37 5.25 0.78
N ILE A 8 55.87 6.48 0.64
CA ILE A 8 54.43 6.76 0.65
C ILE A 8 53.91 6.77 -0.77
N MET A 9 52.65 6.38 -0.98
CA MET A 9 51.99 6.47 -2.28
C MET A 9 51.12 7.73 -2.29
N SER A 10 51.26 8.56 -3.32
CA SER A 10 50.43 9.74 -3.53
C SER A 10 50.23 9.94 -5.03
N GLY A 11 48.99 10.02 -5.51
CA GLY A 11 48.67 10.23 -6.92
C GLY A 11 49.18 9.10 -7.83
N ASN A 12 49.16 7.85 -7.35
CA ASN A 12 49.78 6.67 -8.00
C ASN A 12 51.31 6.72 -8.13
N VAL A 13 51.98 7.63 -7.43
CA VAL A 13 53.45 7.74 -7.42
C VAL A 13 54.02 7.34 -6.06
N HIS A 14 55.13 6.60 -6.07
CA HIS A 14 55.88 6.28 -4.85
C HIS A 14 56.82 7.42 -4.48
N CYS A 15 56.38 8.27 -3.55
CA CYS A 15 57.16 9.39 -3.05
C CYS A 15 58.23 8.89 -2.07
N ARG A 16 59.50 9.15 -2.41
CA ARG A 16 60.66 8.70 -1.64
C ARG A 16 61.19 9.77 -0.71
N ASN A 17 60.87 11.03 -0.99
CA ASN A 17 61.28 12.21 -0.25
C ASN A 17 60.15 13.26 -0.24
N ILE A 18 60.34 14.35 0.52
CA ILE A 18 59.34 15.41 0.67
C ILE A 18 59.03 16.14 -0.64
N SER A 19 60.02 16.37 -1.50
CA SER A 19 59.82 16.98 -2.82
C SER A 19 58.94 16.12 -3.72
N ASP A 20 59.15 14.79 -3.73
CA ASP A 20 58.31 13.87 -4.49
C ASP A 20 56.85 13.91 -4.00
N LEU A 21 56.63 14.07 -2.68
CA LEU A 21 55.30 14.16 -2.09
C LEU A 21 54.61 15.48 -2.46
N LYS A 22 55.35 16.59 -2.47
CA LYS A 22 54.86 17.90 -2.92
C LYS A 22 54.44 17.87 -4.39
N GLU A 23 55.30 17.35 -5.26
CA GLU A 23 55.04 17.31 -6.71
C GLU A 23 53.84 16.41 -7.07
N ASN A 24 53.58 15.39 -6.27
CA ASN A 24 52.52 14.40 -6.54
C ASN A 24 51.42 14.44 -5.48
N PHE A 25 51.21 15.59 -4.85
CA PHE A 25 50.28 15.76 -3.72
C PHE A 25 48.85 15.39 -4.13
N ASN A 26 48.31 14.34 -3.52
CA ASN A 26 46.93 13.92 -3.69
C ASN A 26 46.20 14.03 -2.34
N ILE A 27 45.10 14.78 -2.34
CA ILE A 27 44.32 15.11 -1.15
C ILE A 27 43.89 13.85 -0.39
N HIS A 28 43.33 12.87 -1.11
CA HIS A 28 42.77 11.65 -0.56
C HIS A 28 43.85 10.73 -0.01
N ASP A 29 44.94 10.54 -0.76
CA ASP A 29 46.04 9.68 -0.34
C ASP A 29 46.74 10.24 0.90
N VAL A 30 46.96 11.56 0.96
CA VAL A 30 47.62 12.22 2.09
C VAL A 30 46.75 12.20 3.34
N LEU A 31 45.45 12.50 3.22
CA LEU A 31 44.51 12.39 4.35
C LEU A 31 44.42 10.95 4.86
N ASN A 32 44.24 9.97 3.97
CA ASN A 32 44.15 8.56 4.33
C ASN A 32 45.46 8.04 4.98
N ALA A 33 46.62 8.48 4.48
CA ALA A 33 47.90 8.13 5.09
C ALA A 33 48.08 8.75 6.48
N PHE A 34 47.59 9.96 6.71
CA PHE A 34 47.58 10.62 8.01
C PHE A 34 46.66 9.92 9.02
N GLU A 35 45.43 9.59 8.60
CA GLU A 35 44.47 8.92 9.47
C GLU A 35 44.95 7.54 9.93
N ASN A 36 45.56 6.79 9.01
CA ASN A 36 46.10 5.46 9.30
C ASN A 36 47.47 5.47 10.00
N GLY A 37 48.03 6.64 10.32
CA GLY A 37 49.32 6.73 11.03
C GLY A 37 50.54 6.41 10.14
N ILE A 38 50.36 6.37 8.81
CA ILE A 38 51.38 6.02 7.83
C ILE A 38 52.26 7.23 7.54
N LEU A 39 51.63 8.40 7.42
CA LEU A 39 52.30 9.65 7.05
C LEU A 39 53.33 10.07 8.12
N GLU A 40 52.99 9.92 9.39
CA GLU A 40 53.87 10.21 10.53
C GLU A 40 55.08 9.27 10.56
N LYS A 41 54.84 7.96 10.38
CA LYS A 41 55.93 6.96 10.29
C LYS A 41 56.84 7.22 9.10
N TRP A 42 56.27 7.72 7.99
CA TRP A 42 57.05 8.09 6.82
C TRP A 42 57.96 9.29 7.10
N PHE A 43 57.45 10.37 7.70
CA PHE A 43 58.29 11.52 8.08
C PHE A 43 59.43 11.13 9.03
N LEU A 44 59.14 10.30 10.03
CA LEU A 44 60.17 9.77 10.94
C LEU A 44 61.24 8.95 10.21
N SER A 45 60.84 8.12 9.23
CA SER A 45 61.79 7.31 8.44
C SER A 45 62.74 8.15 7.57
N GLN A 46 62.31 9.37 7.20
CA GLN A 46 63.07 10.34 6.42
C GLN A 46 63.91 11.29 7.28
N LYS A 47 63.86 11.16 8.62
CA LYS A 47 64.52 12.06 9.58
C LYS A 47 64.03 13.52 9.50
N LEU A 48 62.75 13.69 9.21
CA LEU A 48 62.07 14.99 9.22
C LEU A 48 61.39 15.20 10.58
N ASP A 49 62.20 15.22 11.65
CA ASP A 49 61.70 15.21 13.04
C ASP A 49 60.81 16.44 13.35
N ASP A 50 61.14 17.61 12.78
CA ASP A 50 60.36 18.83 12.97
C ASP A 50 58.96 18.72 12.33
N ILE A 51 58.88 18.25 11.09
CA ILE A 51 57.62 18.01 10.37
C ILE A 51 56.82 16.91 11.08
N TYR A 52 57.47 15.82 11.49
CA TYR A 52 56.85 14.73 12.23
C TYR A 52 56.15 15.22 13.50
N ASN A 53 56.82 16.05 14.31
CA ASN A 53 56.25 16.58 15.55
C ASN A 53 55.07 17.52 15.28
N LYS A 54 55.13 18.33 14.22
CA LYS A 54 54.02 19.21 13.79
C LYS A 54 52.81 18.40 13.29
N VAL A 55 53.02 17.30 12.57
CA VAL A 55 51.93 16.44 12.10
C VAL A 55 51.29 15.68 13.26
N LEU A 56 52.09 15.24 14.24
CA LEU A 56 51.58 14.58 15.45
C LEU A 56 50.67 15.47 16.30
N SER A 57 50.84 16.80 16.24
CA SER A 57 50.01 17.73 17.01
C SER A 57 48.67 18.06 16.33
N ILE A 58 48.44 17.60 15.11
CA ILE A 58 47.16 17.74 14.42
C ILE A 58 46.11 16.88 15.13
N ASP A 59 44.98 17.47 15.48
CA ASP A 59 43.85 16.76 16.07
C ASP A 59 43.22 15.79 15.05
N LYS A 60 43.30 14.48 15.33
CA LYS A 60 42.70 13.45 14.48
C LYS A 60 41.17 13.47 14.50
N LEU A 61 40.54 14.11 15.48
CA LEU A 61 39.08 14.26 15.58
C LEU A 61 38.54 15.49 14.82
N ALA A 62 39.42 16.34 14.28
CA ALA A 62 39.04 17.50 13.48
C ALA A 62 38.32 17.09 12.18
N SER A 63 37.67 18.04 11.50
CA SER A 63 37.10 17.77 10.19
C SER A 63 38.20 17.54 9.14
N ASP A 64 37.86 16.83 8.05
CA ASP A 64 38.84 16.52 7.01
C ASP A 64 39.42 17.78 6.36
N SER A 65 38.61 18.82 6.20
CA SER A 65 39.04 20.15 5.76
C SER A 65 40.10 20.76 6.70
N GLN A 66 39.88 20.67 8.03
CA GLN A 66 40.82 21.20 9.03
C GLN A 66 42.13 20.41 9.08
N LYS A 67 42.05 19.07 9.00
CA LYS A 67 43.22 18.20 8.89
C LYS A 67 44.02 18.55 7.63
N LEU A 68 43.36 18.64 6.48
CA LEU A 68 43.98 18.91 5.19
C LEU A 68 44.69 20.26 5.15
N GLU A 69 44.03 21.31 5.63
CA GLU A 69 44.63 22.65 5.71
C GLU A 69 45.90 22.63 6.58
N SER A 70 45.86 21.94 7.71
CA SER A 70 47.00 21.82 8.63
C SER A 70 48.14 21.03 7.99
N LEU A 71 47.83 19.93 7.30
CA LEU A 71 48.80 19.10 6.58
C LEU A 71 49.48 19.87 5.44
N ILE A 72 48.73 20.63 4.64
CA ILE A 72 49.29 21.45 3.55
C ILE A 72 50.23 22.50 4.13
N LYS A 73 49.82 23.22 5.19
CA LYS A 73 50.66 24.23 5.86
C LYS A 73 51.97 23.66 6.40
N ILE A 74 51.96 22.42 6.89
CA ILE A 74 53.15 21.75 7.43
C ILE A 74 54.04 21.18 6.30
N ILE A 75 53.45 20.56 5.28
CA ILE A 75 54.19 19.93 4.17
C ILE A 75 54.90 20.97 3.29
N TYR A 76 54.29 22.15 3.14
CA TYR A 76 54.78 23.24 2.29
C TYR A 76 55.31 24.43 3.10
N GLU A 77 55.74 24.22 4.35
CA GLU A 77 56.16 25.31 5.24
C GLU A 77 57.37 26.14 4.76
N ASP A 78 58.16 25.58 3.84
CA ASP A 78 59.29 26.20 3.16
C ASP A 78 58.90 26.98 1.90
N GLU A 79 57.63 26.91 1.47
CA GLU A 79 57.10 27.70 0.36
C GLU A 79 56.59 29.07 0.83
N ASN A 80 56.31 29.97 -0.13
CA ASN A 80 55.71 31.25 0.21
C ASN A 80 54.22 31.12 0.57
N GLU A 81 53.72 32.07 1.35
CA GLU A 81 52.36 32.07 1.89
C GLU A 81 51.28 32.07 0.78
N ASP A 82 51.51 32.79 -0.32
CA ASP A 82 50.58 32.83 -1.45
C ASP A 82 50.43 31.46 -2.13
N PHE A 83 51.52 30.70 -2.24
CA PHE A 83 51.52 29.35 -2.79
C PHE A 83 50.73 28.39 -1.90
N ILE A 84 51.00 28.41 -0.59
CA ILE A 84 50.28 27.60 0.41
C ILE A 84 48.78 27.89 0.36
N ASN A 85 48.40 29.18 0.35
CA ASN A 85 47.01 29.59 0.32
C ASN A 85 46.27 29.14 -0.96
N ASN A 86 46.94 29.16 -2.12
CA ASN A 86 46.37 28.68 -3.37
C ASN A 86 46.10 27.16 -3.33
N ILE A 87 47.07 26.36 -2.90
CA ILE A 87 46.89 24.90 -2.77
C ILE A 87 45.79 24.58 -1.76
N CYS A 88 45.79 25.25 -0.60
CA CYS A 88 44.74 25.09 0.40
C CYS A 88 43.35 25.36 -0.20
N ARG A 89 43.18 26.47 -0.93
CA ARG A 89 41.88 26.82 -1.53
C ARG A 89 41.42 25.75 -2.53
N ASP A 90 42.30 25.32 -3.42
CA ASP A 90 41.95 24.33 -4.44
C ASP A 90 41.60 22.99 -3.79
N ALA A 91 42.38 22.57 -2.80
CA ALA A 91 42.18 21.33 -2.07
C ALA A 91 40.89 21.32 -1.24
N LEU A 92 40.61 22.43 -0.53
CA LEU A 92 39.36 22.59 0.23
C LEU A 92 38.14 22.62 -0.69
N SER A 93 38.23 23.24 -1.87
CA SER A 93 37.11 23.27 -2.82
C SER A 93 36.69 21.87 -3.30
N VAL A 94 37.65 20.95 -3.45
CA VAL A 94 37.38 19.55 -3.82
C VAL A 94 36.67 18.82 -2.69
N ILE A 95 37.15 18.95 -1.45
CA ILE A 95 36.52 18.34 -0.26
C ILE A 95 35.11 18.90 -0.01
N ASP A 96 34.92 20.21 -0.15
CA ASP A 96 33.62 20.86 0.03
C ASP A 96 32.62 20.39 -1.03
N TYR A 97 33.06 20.24 -2.30
CA TYR A 97 32.21 19.70 -3.36
C TYR A 97 31.80 18.24 -3.09
N GLU A 98 32.76 17.39 -2.70
CA GLU A 98 32.49 15.97 -2.43
C GLU A 98 31.58 15.78 -1.22
N SER A 99 31.80 16.54 -0.14
CA SER A 99 30.95 16.50 1.05
C SER A 99 29.53 16.98 0.76
N GLY A 100 29.37 18.06 -0.01
CA GLY A 100 28.07 18.52 -0.49
C GLY A 100 27.34 17.45 -1.29
N ARG A 101 28.03 16.85 -2.28
CA ARG A 101 27.47 15.77 -3.11
C ARG A 101 27.08 14.52 -2.30
N LYS A 102 27.87 14.16 -1.29
CA LYS A 102 27.55 13.04 -0.38
C LYS A 102 26.28 13.32 0.41
N SER A 103 26.15 14.54 0.97
CA SER A 103 24.95 14.96 1.69
C SER A 103 23.69 14.94 0.80
N GLU A 104 23.81 15.41 -0.45
CA GLU A 104 22.71 15.34 -1.42
C GLU A 104 22.26 13.91 -1.70
N LEU A 105 23.21 12.98 -1.91
CA LEU A 105 22.91 11.56 -2.14
C LEU A 105 22.25 10.91 -0.93
N GLU A 106 22.70 11.21 0.27
CA GLU A 106 22.10 10.74 1.52
C GLU A 106 20.66 11.25 1.67
N ASN A 107 20.42 12.52 1.35
CA ASN A 107 19.07 13.11 1.38
C ASN A 107 18.12 12.45 0.37
N ILE A 108 18.59 12.18 -0.85
CA ILE A 108 17.80 11.46 -1.86
C ILE A 108 17.46 10.04 -1.38
N ASN A 109 18.42 9.35 -0.79
CA ASN A 109 18.22 7.99 -0.28
C ASN A 109 17.21 7.96 0.88
N ASN A 110 17.34 8.88 1.84
CA ASN A 110 16.42 9.00 2.96
C ASN A 110 14.99 9.30 2.50
N PHE A 111 14.83 10.20 1.52
CA PHE A 111 13.53 10.50 0.94
C PHE A 111 12.88 9.29 0.25
N ASN A 112 13.68 8.46 -0.42
CA ASN A 112 13.17 7.22 -1.03
C ASN A 112 12.73 6.21 0.05
N ILE A 113 13.51 6.04 1.11
CA ILE A 113 13.15 5.16 2.25
C ILE A 113 11.84 5.64 2.91
N GLU A 114 11.66 6.94 3.08
CA GLU A 114 10.42 7.50 3.63
C GLU A 114 9.21 7.24 2.73
N LYS A 115 9.37 7.38 1.40
CA LYS A 115 8.31 7.03 0.44
C LYS A 115 7.91 5.56 0.53
N GLU A 116 8.88 4.65 0.56
CA GLU A 116 8.61 3.22 0.68
C GLU A 116 7.83 2.91 1.97
N LYS A 117 8.25 3.47 3.10
CA LYS A 117 7.54 3.32 4.38
C LYS A 117 6.10 3.84 4.34
N ILE A 118 5.86 4.97 3.68
CA ILE A 118 4.50 5.52 3.52
C ILE A 118 3.64 4.59 2.69
N ILE A 119 4.18 4.06 1.59
CA ILE A 119 3.47 3.11 0.71
C ILE A 119 3.16 1.82 1.47
N ASP A 120 4.14 1.25 2.16
CA ASP A 120 3.97 0.02 2.95
C ASP A 120 2.94 0.20 4.06
N SER A 121 2.97 1.33 4.78
CA SER A 121 1.97 1.66 5.80
C SER A 121 0.58 1.75 5.18
N TYR A 122 0.45 2.36 4.00
CA TYR A 122 -0.83 2.51 3.32
C TYR A 122 -1.43 1.15 2.89
N PHE A 123 -0.62 0.25 2.33
CA PHE A 123 -1.07 -1.12 2.02
C PHE A 123 -1.39 -1.93 3.27
N LYS A 124 -0.58 -1.79 4.33
CA LYS A 124 -0.84 -2.44 5.61
C LYS A 124 -2.16 -1.99 6.23
N GLU A 125 -2.45 -0.69 6.25
CA GLU A 125 -3.72 -0.16 6.74
C GLU A 125 -4.92 -0.72 5.96
N TYR A 126 -4.77 -0.93 4.66
CA TYR A 126 -5.79 -1.57 3.83
C TYR A 126 -6.01 -3.04 4.21
N ASP A 127 -4.93 -3.81 4.37
CA ASP A 127 -5.03 -5.21 4.78
C ASP A 127 -5.60 -5.35 6.20
N ASP A 128 -5.17 -4.50 7.13
CA ASP A 128 -5.69 -4.43 8.50
C ASP A 128 -7.20 -4.12 8.50
N LEU A 129 -7.66 -3.23 7.61
CA LEU A 129 -9.09 -2.93 7.47
C LEU A 129 -9.89 -4.12 6.92
N ILE A 130 -9.37 -4.84 5.92
CA ILE A 130 -10.01 -6.06 5.39
C ILE A 130 -10.11 -7.12 6.49
N GLN A 131 -9.04 -7.30 7.27
CA GLN A 131 -9.04 -8.24 8.39
C GLN A 131 -10.03 -7.82 9.48
N HIS A 132 -10.07 -6.53 9.81
CA HIS A 132 -11.03 -5.98 10.77
C HIS A 132 -12.49 -6.24 10.36
N ILE A 133 -12.81 -6.11 9.07
CA ILE A 133 -14.13 -6.44 8.53
C ILE A 133 -14.43 -7.93 8.70
N ILE A 134 -13.45 -8.81 8.44
CA ILE A 134 -13.60 -10.27 8.58
C ILE A 134 -13.79 -10.67 10.05
N ASP A 135 -13.00 -10.10 10.95
CA ASP A 135 -13.09 -10.37 12.39
C ASP A 135 -14.45 -9.94 12.95
N ASN A 136 -15.04 -8.89 12.36
CA ASN A 136 -16.35 -8.36 12.72
C ASN A 136 -17.48 -8.79 11.77
N LYS A 137 -17.30 -9.87 10.99
CA LYS A 137 -18.21 -10.31 9.91
C LYS A 137 -19.69 -10.45 10.28
N LYS A 138 -20.02 -10.60 11.56
CA LYS A 138 -21.39 -10.72 12.08
C LYS A 138 -22.01 -9.38 12.50
N ASN A 139 -21.23 -8.31 12.60
CA ASN A 139 -21.69 -6.97 12.96
C ASN A 139 -21.84 -6.12 11.69
N TYR A 140 -23.07 -5.97 11.22
CA TYR A 140 -23.36 -5.23 9.98
C TYR A 140 -22.86 -3.79 10.01
N ASP A 141 -23.03 -3.07 11.12
CA ASP A 141 -22.74 -1.64 11.18
C ASP A 141 -21.22 -1.39 11.08
N ILE A 142 -20.40 -2.23 11.74
CA ILE A 142 -18.94 -2.20 11.60
C ILE A 142 -18.51 -2.57 10.19
N VAL A 143 -19.07 -3.65 9.63
CA VAL A 143 -18.71 -4.14 8.30
C VAL A 143 -19.07 -3.12 7.22
N LYS A 144 -20.26 -2.54 7.28
CA LYS A 144 -20.74 -1.51 6.36
C LYS A 144 -19.81 -0.30 6.37
N GLU A 145 -19.42 0.16 7.56
CA GLU A 145 -18.51 1.30 7.70
C GLU A 145 -17.11 0.96 7.16
N GLY A 146 -16.60 -0.26 7.42
CA GLY A 146 -15.35 -0.71 6.84
C GLY A 146 -15.36 -0.70 5.30
N VAL A 147 -16.44 -1.18 4.69
CA VAL A 147 -16.61 -1.14 3.23
C VAL A 147 -16.75 0.29 2.70
N ARG A 148 -17.37 1.21 3.46
CA ARG A 148 -17.38 2.63 3.12
C ARG A 148 -15.96 3.21 3.11
N ILE A 149 -15.14 2.90 4.11
CA ILE A 149 -13.74 3.34 4.17
C ILE A 149 -12.93 2.77 2.99
N ILE A 150 -13.18 1.50 2.59
CA ILE A 150 -12.56 0.93 1.39
C ILE A 150 -12.92 1.75 0.15
N SER A 151 -14.20 2.05 -0.05
CA SER A 151 -14.69 2.87 -1.17
C SER A 151 -14.08 4.26 -1.17
N ASP A 152 -13.98 4.91 -0.02
CA ASP A 152 -13.63 6.34 0.05
C ASP A 152 -12.11 6.58 0.10
N LYS A 153 -11.38 5.77 0.88
CA LYS A 153 -9.94 5.94 1.11
C LYS A 153 -9.11 5.01 0.23
N PHE A 154 -9.55 3.77 0.03
CA PHE A 154 -8.74 2.72 -0.60
C PHE A 154 -9.24 2.26 -1.98
N TYR A 155 -10.08 3.08 -2.64
CA TYR A 155 -10.69 2.75 -3.94
C TYR A 155 -9.69 2.20 -4.95
N ASN A 156 -8.53 2.86 -5.09
CA ASN A 156 -7.51 2.46 -6.05
C ASN A 156 -6.93 1.08 -5.74
N ILE A 157 -6.67 0.74 -4.47
CA ILE A 157 -6.19 -0.60 -4.13
C ILE A 157 -7.31 -1.63 -4.39
N PHE A 158 -8.53 -1.33 -3.95
CA PHE A 158 -9.67 -2.21 -4.14
C PHE A 158 -9.92 -2.53 -5.61
N LYS A 159 -9.87 -1.52 -6.49
CA LYS A 159 -10.02 -1.67 -7.94
C LYS A 159 -9.09 -2.74 -8.53
N TYR A 160 -7.90 -2.94 -7.98
CA TYR A 160 -6.94 -3.94 -8.45
C TYR A 160 -6.91 -5.23 -7.61
N SER A 161 -7.58 -5.26 -6.46
CA SER A 161 -7.57 -6.40 -5.52
C SER A 161 -8.97 -6.95 -5.20
N TYR A 162 -10.02 -6.47 -5.89
CA TYR A 162 -11.41 -6.83 -5.59
C TYR A 162 -11.68 -8.33 -5.68
N VAL A 163 -10.97 -9.05 -6.55
CA VAL A 163 -11.01 -10.53 -6.66
C VAL A 163 -10.52 -11.17 -5.36
N ASP A 164 -9.38 -10.71 -4.83
CA ASP A 164 -8.81 -11.22 -3.58
C ASP A 164 -9.71 -10.88 -2.39
N VAL A 165 -10.26 -9.66 -2.35
CA VAL A 165 -11.23 -9.26 -1.31
C VAL A 165 -12.47 -10.14 -1.36
N PHE A 166 -13.02 -10.39 -2.55
CA PHE A 166 -14.17 -11.27 -2.72
C PHE A 166 -13.87 -12.69 -2.22
N ASN A 167 -12.71 -13.24 -2.59
CA ASN A 167 -12.30 -14.57 -2.14
C ASN A 167 -12.10 -14.62 -0.62
N LYS A 168 -11.42 -13.63 -0.02
CA LYS A 168 -11.27 -13.52 1.45
C LYS A 168 -12.62 -13.48 2.15
N PHE A 169 -13.58 -12.69 1.65
CA PHE A 169 -14.93 -12.65 2.21
C PHE A 169 -15.69 -13.96 2.02
N LYS A 170 -15.54 -14.62 0.87
CA LYS A 170 -16.16 -15.92 0.58
C LYS A 170 -15.64 -17.01 1.51
N GLU A 171 -14.33 -17.17 1.61
CA GLU A 171 -13.68 -18.16 2.47
C GLU A 171 -14.00 -17.93 3.94
N SER A 172 -14.06 -16.66 4.36
CA SER A 172 -14.38 -16.30 5.73
C SER A 172 -15.88 -16.33 6.06
N ARG A 173 -16.75 -16.61 5.07
CA ARG A 173 -18.22 -16.47 5.17
C ARG A 173 -18.66 -15.08 5.67
N CYS A 174 -18.01 -14.03 5.17
CA CYS A 174 -18.35 -12.63 5.48
C CYS A 174 -19.48 -12.13 4.58
N LEU A 175 -20.70 -12.62 4.82
CA LEU A 175 -21.88 -12.28 4.00
C LEU A 175 -22.19 -10.78 4.03
N PHE A 176 -22.11 -10.14 5.21
CA PHE A 176 -22.30 -8.69 5.31
C PHE A 176 -21.24 -7.90 4.55
N GLY A 177 -20.02 -8.41 4.39
CA GLY A 177 -19.00 -7.77 3.57
C GLY A 177 -19.44 -7.72 2.10
N ILE A 178 -19.89 -8.85 1.57
CA ILE A 178 -20.40 -8.96 0.20
C ILE A 178 -21.64 -8.07 -0.01
N LEU A 179 -22.61 -8.13 0.90
CA LEU A 179 -23.83 -7.32 0.81
C LEU A 179 -23.53 -5.82 0.92
N SER A 180 -22.56 -5.43 1.75
CA SER A 180 -22.14 -4.03 1.89
C SER A 180 -21.44 -3.51 0.63
N VAL A 181 -20.63 -4.34 -0.05
CA VAL A 181 -20.02 -3.97 -1.34
C VAL A 181 -21.11 -3.82 -2.41
N LEU A 182 -22.09 -4.73 -2.49
CA LEU A 182 -23.23 -4.60 -3.41
C LEU A 182 -24.09 -3.36 -3.12
N ALA A 183 -24.19 -2.97 -1.85
CA ALA A 183 -24.92 -1.78 -1.43
C ALA A 183 -24.16 -0.47 -1.75
N ASN A 184 -22.84 -0.53 -1.91
CA ASN A 184 -22.01 0.64 -2.17
C ASN A 184 -21.95 0.96 -3.68
N GLU A 185 -22.46 2.12 -4.08
CA GLU A 185 -22.60 2.50 -5.47
C GLU A 185 -21.28 2.65 -6.23
N ASN A 186 -20.20 3.02 -5.55
CA ASN A 186 -18.90 3.28 -6.16
C ASN A 186 -18.16 2.00 -6.54
N ILE A 187 -18.38 0.91 -5.80
CA ILE A 187 -17.58 -0.31 -5.90
C ILE A 187 -18.39 -1.57 -6.22
N ARG A 188 -19.73 -1.51 -6.25
CA ARG A 188 -20.57 -2.69 -6.53
C ARG A 188 -20.35 -3.32 -7.90
N MET A 189 -19.95 -2.56 -8.91
CA MET A 189 -19.70 -3.07 -10.28
C MET A 189 -18.60 -4.14 -10.31
N TYR A 190 -17.66 -4.11 -9.37
CA TYR A 190 -16.58 -5.09 -9.27
C TYR A 190 -17.07 -6.49 -8.85
N LEU A 191 -18.31 -6.62 -8.36
CA LEU A 191 -18.89 -7.92 -8.01
C LEU A 191 -19.74 -8.54 -9.12
N GLU A 192 -19.87 -7.88 -10.28
CA GLU A 192 -20.71 -8.38 -11.38
C GLU A 192 -20.27 -9.76 -11.89
N GLU A 193 -18.97 -10.00 -12.00
CA GLU A 193 -18.43 -11.28 -12.48
C GLU A 193 -18.67 -12.44 -11.49
N PHE A 194 -18.85 -12.12 -10.20
CA PHE A 194 -19.13 -13.10 -9.14
C PHE A 194 -20.61 -13.32 -8.87
N LYS A 195 -21.49 -12.75 -9.71
CA LYS A 195 -22.95 -12.79 -9.50
C LYS A 195 -23.49 -14.19 -9.20
N TYR A 196 -23.02 -15.21 -9.89
CA TYR A 196 -23.46 -16.60 -9.67
C TYR A 196 -23.00 -17.16 -8.31
N ASP A 197 -21.76 -16.89 -7.91
CA ASP A 197 -21.23 -17.33 -6.63
C ASP A 197 -21.93 -16.63 -5.47
N ILE A 198 -22.12 -15.32 -5.59
CA ILE A 198 -22.86 -14.51 -4.62
C ILE A 198 -24.30 -15.04 -4.48
N GLN A 199 -24.96 -15.33 -5.60
CA GLN A 199 -26.30 -15.92 -5.61
C GLN A 199 -26.36 -17.21 -4.79
N LYS A 200 -25.44 -18.12 -5.05
CA LYS A 200 -25.38 -19.42 -4.38
C LYS A 200 -25.10 -19.27 -2.88
N MET A 201 -24.19 -18.36 -2.51
CA MET A 201 -23.84 -18.10 -1.11
C MET A 201 -25.00 -17.48 -0.33
N VAL A 202 -25.54 -16.37 -0.84
CA VAL A 202 -26.66 -15.65 -0.22
C VAL A 202 -27.86 -16.58 -0.08
N ALA A 203 -28.16 -17.39 -1.10
CA ALA A 203 -29.23 -18.38 -1.04
C ALA A 203 -28.98 -19.44 0.03
N GLY A 204 -27.78 -20.00 0.10
CA GLY A 204 -27.40 -21.00 1.10
C GLY A 204 -27.51 -20.47 2.53
N ASP A 205 -26.91 -19.32 2.80
CA ASP A 205 -26.87 -18.72 4.14
C ASP A 205 -28.27 -18.29 4.61
N ILE A 206 -29.08 -17.72 3.72
CA ILE A 206 -30.47 -17.38 4.05
C ILE A 206 -31.32 -18.63 4.27
N GLN A 207 -31.14 -19.67 3.43
CA GLN A 207 -31.87 -20.92 3.60
C GLN A 207 -31.56 -21.55 4.97
N GLN A 208 -30.30 -21.55 5.38
CA GLN A 208 -29.88 -22.06 6.69
C GLN A 208 -30.39 -21.20 7.84
N SER A 209 -30.39 -19.87 7.70
CA SER A 209 -30.91 -18.96 8.72
C SER A 209 -32.40 -19.15 9.03
N TYR A 210 -33.19 -19.49 8.01
CA TYR A 210 -34.65 -19.42 8.08
C TYR A 210 -35.33 -20.79 8.12
N PHE A 211 -34.77 -21.80 7.47
CA PHE A 211 -35.40 -23.11 7.28
C PHE A 211 -34.71 -24.26 8.04
N SER A 212 -33.58 -24.03 8.69
CA SER A 212 -32.88 -25.09 9.43
C SER A 212 -33.43 -25.33 10.85
N PRO A 213 -33.41 -26.60 11.35
CA PRO A 213 -33.76 -26.93 12.73
C PRO A 213 -32.82 -26.30 13.76
N GLY A 214 -33.31 -26.12 14.99
CA GLY A 214 -32.91 -25.08 15.95
C GLY A 214 -31.44 -24.92 16.38
N TRP A 215 -30.52 -25.80 16.00
CA TRP A 215 -29.09 -25.71 16.33
C TRP A 215 -28.26 -25.00 15.24
N GLU A 216 -28.67 -25.04 13.97
CA GLU A 216 -28.07 -24.23 12.89
C GLU A 216 -28.57 -22.77 12.92
N LYS A 217 -29.67 -22.51 13.64
CA LYS A 217 -30.31 -21.19 13.73
C LYS A 217 -29.47 -20.18 14.52
N GLU A 218 -28.63 -20.63 15.45
CA GLU A 218 -27.76 -19.76 16.25
C GLU A 218 -26.59 -19.17 15.44
N GLU A 219 -26.00 -19.94 14.52
CA GLU A 219 -24.87 -19.48 13.71
C GLU A 219 -25.25 -18.29 12.81
N TYR A 220 -26.51 -18.29 12.34
CA TYR A 220 -27.08 -17.33 11.40
C TYR A 220 -28.04 -16.32 12.04
N ALA A 221 -28.23 -16.35 13.37
CA ALA A 221 -29.15 -15.47 14.08
C ALA A 221 -28.86 -13.98 13.80
N TYR A 222 -27.57 -13.63 13.67
CA TYR A 222 -27.12 -12.26 13.36
C TYR A 222 -27.68 -11.71 12.04
N LEU A 223 -27.98 -12.58 11.07
CA LEU A 223 -28.59 -12.15 9.81
C LEU A 223 -30.03 -11.69 10.01
N SER A 224 -30.77 -12.33 10.90
CA SER A 224 -32.19 -12.01 11.15
C SER A 224 -32.40 -10.64 11.82
N GLU A 225 -31.36 -10.07 12.43
CA GLU A 225 -31.40 -8.72 13.01
C GLU A 225 -31.45 -7.62 11.94
N LYS A 226 -30.87 -7.87 10.76
CA LYS A 226 -30.72 -6.87 9.70
C LYS A 226 -31.46 -7.24 8.42
N LEU A 227 -31.62 -8.53 8.13
CA LEU A 227 -32.41 -9.04 7.01
C LEU A 227 -33.86 -9.19 7.42
N LYS A 228 -34.73 -8.50 6.71
CA LYS A 228 -36.18 -8.59 6.88
C LYS A 228 -36.75 -9.49 5.80
N PHE A 229 -37.62 -10.42 6.22
CA PHE A 229 -38.25 -11.41 5.36
C PHE A 229 -39.72 -11.07 5.19
N TYR A 230 -40.19 -11.10 3.96
CA TYR A 230 -41.60 -10.98 3.64
C TYR A 230 -42.00 -12.13 2.72
N SER A 231 -43.10 -12.83 3.04
CA SER A 231 -43.54 -13.96 2.24
C SER A 231 -45.04 -13.93 2.03
N ALA A 232 -45.44 -13.91 0.76
CA ALA A 232 -46.84 -13.89 0.36
C ALA A 232 -47.06 -14.61 -0.97
N PHE A 233 -48.31 -15.04 -1.17
CA PHE A 233 -48.76 -15.66 -2.42
C PHE A 233 -48.97 -14.61 -3.53
N ASP A 234 -49.43 -13.40 -3.16
CA ASP A 234 -49.51 -12.26 -4.06
C ASP A 234 -48.70 -11.10 -3.45
N THR A 235 -47.71 -10.62 -4.20
CA THR A 235 -46.85 -9.51 -3.78
C THR A 235 -47.26 -8.19 -4.46
N LYS A 236 -48.35 -8.18 -5.25
CA LYS A 236 -48.91 -6.95 -5.83
C LYS A 236 -49.39 -6.01 -4.73
N GLY A 237 -48.82 -4.80 -4.72
CA GLY A 237 -49.22 -3.71 -3.82
C GLY A 237 -48.28 -3.45 -2.65
N GLU A 238 -47.51 -4.46 -2.19
CA GLU A 238 -46.66 -4.31 -1.01
C GLU A 238 -45.27 -3.72 -1.30
N PHE A 239 -44.82 -3.79 -2.54
CA PHE A 239 -43.54 -3.16 -2.95
C PHE A 239 -43.60 -1.63 -2.95
N TYR A 240 -44.80 -1.03 -3.05
CA TYR A 240 -44.97 0.43 -2.99
C TYR A 240 -44.60 0.98 -1.60
N THR A 241 -44.69 0.17 -0.54
CA THR A 241 -44.38 0.56 0.84
C THR A 241 -42.89 0.56 1.20
N LEU A 242 -42.02 -0.04 0.39
CA LEU A 242 -40.55 -0.02 0.61
C LEU A 242 -39.87 1.22 0.03
N THR A 243 -40.62 2.15 -0.55
CA THR A 243 -40.10 3.27 -1.35
C THR A 243 -39.50 4.41 -0.54
N ASP A 244 -39.79 4.51 0.76
CA ASP A 244 -39.34 5.63 1.61
C ASP A 244 -37.94 5.44 2.23
N LYS A 245 -37.31 4.26 2.10
CA LYS A 245 -36.01 3.94 2.71
C LYS A 245 -35.03 3.32 1.74
N LYS A 246 -33.76 3.76 1.81
CA LYS A 246 -32.67 3.16 1.03
C LYS A 246 -32.49 1.69 1.44
N SER A 247 -32.74 0.77 0.53
CA SER A 247 -32.75 -0.67 0.84
C SER A 247 -32.09 -1.50 -0.25
N LEU A 248 -31.34 -2.54 0.14
CA LEU A 248 -30.90 -3.62 -0.73
C LEU A 248 -31.97 -4.70 -0.76
N ILE A 249 -32.57 -4.92 -1.93
CA ILE A 249 -33.58 -5.96 -2.11
C ILE A 249 -32.92 -7.22 -2.68
N LEU A 250 -33.18 -8.36 -2.03
CA LEU A 250 -32.74 -9.70 -2.37
C LEU A 250 -33.98 -10.58 -2.62
N PHE A 251 -34.18 -11.08 -3.84
CA PHE A 251 -35.41 -11.81 -4.20
C PHE A 251 -35.23 -13.34 -4.07
N PHE A 252 -36.22 -14.03 -3.49
CA PHE A 252 -36.25 -15.50 -3.34
C PHE A 252 -37.58 -16.06 -3.88
N ALA A 253 -37.51 -16.97 -4.84
CA ALA A 253 -38.66 -17.76 -5.27
C ALA A 253 -38.46 -19.22 -4.85
N GLN A 254 -39.43 -19.79 -4.14
CA GLN A 254 -39.40 -21.19 -3.72
C GLN A 254 -40.11 -22.03 -4.80
N TYR A 255 -39.39 -23.02 -5.34
CA TYR A 255 -39.88 -24.02 -6.32
C TYR A 255 -40.53 -23.47 -7.59
N SER A 256 -39.78 -23.40 -8.68
CA SER A 256 -40.35 -23.72 -10.00
C SER A 256 -39.23 -24.17 -10.95
N ASP A 257 -39.58 -25.04 -11.89
CA ASP A 257 -38.71 -25.65 -12.90
C ASP A 257 -38.34 -24.65 -14.00
N ASN A 258 -37.83 -23.48 -13.60
CA ASN A 258 -38.57 -22.23 -13.51
C ASN A 258 -37.69 -20.86 -13.54
N ALA A 259 -36.49 -20.69 -14.19
CA ALA A 259 -35.68 -19.41 -14.47
C ALA A 259 -36.01 -18.29 -15.58
N LEU A 260 -36.11 -17.00 -15.18
CA LEU A 260 -36.18 -15.82 -16.07
C LEU A 260 -35.31 -14.66 -15.53
N ILE A 261 -34.44 -14.07 -16.36
CA ILE A 261 -33.67 -12.85 -16.05
C ILE A 261 -34.49 -11.63 -16.42
N MET A 262 -34.51 -10.68 -15.51
CA MET A 262 -35.28 -9.47 -15.63
C MET A 262 -34.38 -8.39 -16.27
N ASP A 263 -34.61 -7.97 -17.53
CA ASP A 263 -34.24 -6.60 -17.97
C ASP A 263 -35.01 -6.03 -19.18
N SER A 264 -35.19 -4.70 -19.12
CA SER A 264 -35.74 -3.72 -20.07
C SER A 264 -37.21 -3.84 -20.55
N ILE A 265 -37.95 -2.75 -20.31
CA ILE A 265 -39.28 -2.44 -20.86
C ILE A 265 -39.11 -1.87 -22.27
N ASP A 266 -39.69 -2.53 -23.27
CA ASP A 266 -40.25 -1.82 -24.43
C ASP A 266 -41.74 -2.17 -24.54
N SER A 267 -42.55 -1.15 -24.76
CA SER A 267 -43.93 -1.04 -24.26
C SER A 267 -45.01 -1.74 -25.10
N ASN A 268 -44.68 -2.64 -26.05
CA ASN A 268 -45.66 -3.05 -27.06
C ASN A 268 -45.74 -4.52 -27.45
N LYS A 269 -45.18 -5.50 -26.71
CA LYS A 269 -45.46 -6.92 -27.02
C LYS A 269 -45.58 -7.80 -25.76
N CYS A 270 -46.72 -8.45 -25.60
CA CYS A 270 -46.91 -9.54 -24.63
C CYS A 270 -46.16 -10.79 -25.07
N PHE A 271 -45.36 -11.39 -24.18
CA PHE A 271 -44.89 -12.77 -24.35
C PHE A 271 -44.86 -13.56 -23.04
N LYS A 272 -44.95 -14.88 -23.22
CA LYS A 272 -45.05 -15.94 -22.21
C LYS A 272 -43.68 -16.37 -21.70
N VAL A 273 -43.63 -16.75 -20.43
CA VAL A 273 -42.42 -17.13 -19.68
C VAL A 273 -42.34 -18.65 -19.52
N LEU A 274 -41.15 -19.21 -19.75
CA LEU A 274 -40.77 -20.61 -19.49
C LEU A 274 -39.38 -20.60 -18.92
N PHE A 275 -39.02 -21.66 -18.20
CA PHE A 275 -37.92 -21.52 -17.32
C PHE A 275 -37.21 -22.89 -16.88
N GLY A 276 -36.13 -22.89 -16.02
CA GLY A 276 -35.40 -24.08 -15.43
C GLY A 276 -34.80 -23.92 -13.98
N TYR A 277 -34.48 -25.00 -13.23
CA TYR A 277 -34.03 -25.04 -11.81
C TYR A 277 -32.77 -24.19 -11.46
N HIS A 278 -32.85 -23.04 -10.75
CA HIS A 278 -31.79 -22.42 -9.89
C HIS A 278 -32.24 -21.10 -9.21
N TRP A 279 -31.73 -20.79 -8.00
CA TRP A 279 -31.99 -19.54 -7.24
C TRP A 279 -31.30 -18.32 -7.89
N GLN A 280 -32.02 -17.22 -8.13
CA GLN A 280 -31.47 -15.99 -8.72
C GLN A 280 -31.58 -14.78 -7.76
N LEU A 281 -30.45 -14.12 -7.53
CA LEU A 281 -30.30 -12.86 -6.79
C LEU A 281 -30.23 -11.69 -7.79
N CYS A 282 -31.13 -10.73 -7.62
CA CYS A 282 -31.09 -9.45 -8.32
C CYS A 282 -31.05 -8.35 -7.26
N PRO A 283 -29.88 -7.78 -6.93
CA PRO A 283 -29.81 -6.65 -6.02
C PRO A 283 -30.53 -5.47 -6.67
N ILE A 284 -31.66 -5.06 -6.10
CA ILE A 284 -32.38 -3.85 -6.49
C ILE A 284 -32.24 -2.85 -5.35
N LEU A 285 -31.70 -1.67 -5.66
CA LEU A 285 -31.57 -0.56 -4.72
C LEU A 285 -32.67 0.45 -5.09
N ASN A 286 -33.65 0.66 -4.21
CA ASN A 286 -34.76 1.61 -4.41
C ASN A 286 -35.54 1.46 -5.73
N GLY A 287 -35.86 0.24 -6.16
CA GLY A 287 -36.64 0.04 -7.40
C GLY A 287 -35.88 0.39 -8.69
N ILE A 288 -34.58 0.68 -8.62
CA ILE A 288 -33.73 0.96 -9.77
C ILE A 288 -32.93 -0.30 -10.10
N LYS A 289 -33.13 -0.77 -11.34
CA LYS A 289 -32.32 -1.83 -11.94
C LYS A 289 -31.11 -1.25 -12.64
N TYR A 290 -30.10 -2.09 -12.82
CA TYR A 290 -28.91 -1.77 -13.57
C TYR A 290 -28.95 -2.24 -15.03
N ARG A 291 -29.48 -1.37 -15.88
CA ARG A 291 -28.81 -0.76 -17.04
C ARG A 291 -29.66 0.46 -17.43
N ASN A 292 -28.99 1.56 -17.77
CA ASN A 292 -29.53 2.88 -18.13
C ASN A 292 -31.05 3.01 -18.27
N ASP A 293 -31.58 3.92 -17.45
CA ASP A 293 -32.94 4.46 -17.41
C ASP A 293 -34.06 3.54 -16.91
N TYR A 294 -34.99 4.16 -16.18
CA TYR A 294 -36.37 3.76 -15.88
C TYR A 294 -36.69 3.03 -14.55
N ASN A 295 -37.70 3.59 -13.87
CA ASN A 295 -38.37 3.09 -12.65
C ASN A 295 -39.06 1.73 -12.90
N ALA A 296 -38.86 0.74 -12.02
CA ALA A 296 -39.53 -0.56 -12.12
C ALA A 296 -40.71 -0.72 -11.13
N LYS A 297 -41.81 -1.29 -11.61
CA LYS A 297 -42.85 -1.94 -10.78
C LYS A 297 -42.58 -3.44 -10.76
N VAL A 298 -42.44 -4.04 -9.58
CA VAL A 298 -42.39 -5.50 -9.41
C VAL A 298 -43.82 -6.01 -9.25
N GLU A 299 -44.41 -6.53 -10.32
CA GLU A 299 -45.69 -7.22 -10.26
C GLU A 299 -45.48 -8.69 -10.63
N LYS A 300 -45.79 -9.61 -9.71
CA LYS A 300 -45.80 -11.05 -10.00
C LYS A 300 -47.13 -11.64 -9.56
N ASN A 301 -47.85 -12.23 -10.50
CA ASN A 301 -49.12 -12.90 -10.27
C ASN A 301 -48.85 -14.41 -10.36
N THR A 302 -48.62 -15.06 -9.22
CA THR A 302 -48.35 -16.51 -9.16
C THR A 302 -49.18 -17.15 -8.06
N ASN A 303 -49.65 -18.38 -8.28
CA ASN A 303 -50.26 -19.22 -7.23
C ASN A 303 -49.20 -19.80 -6.24
N GLU A 304 -47.98 -19.28 -6.25
CA GLU A 304 -46.81 -19.80 -5.52
C GLU A 304 -46.36 -18.80 -4.46
N LYS A 305 -45.89 -19.32 -3.33
CA LYS A 305 -45.38 -18.51 -2.21
C LYS A 305 -44.00 -17.95 -2.58
N ASN A 306 -43.93 -16.63 -2.77
CA ASN A 306 -42.65 -15.93 -3.00
C ASN A 306 -42.12 -15.39 -1.66
N THR A 307 -40.80 -15.29 -1.52
CA THR A 307 -40.14 -14.71 -0.34
C THR A 307 -39.24 -13.55 -0.78
N LEU A 308 -39.56 -12.36 -0.33
CA LEU A 308 -38.69 -11.20 -0.44
C LEU A 308 -37.79 -11.14 0.77
N VAL A 309 -36.51 -10.84 0.56
CA VAL A 309 -35.58 -10.49 1.62
C VAL A 309 -35.04 -9.11 1.32
N TYR A 310 -34.92 -8.26 2.32
CA TYR A 310 -34.32 -6.95 2.13
C TYR A 310 -33.52 -6.53 3.35
N MET A 311 -32.59 -5.62 3.12
CA MET A 311 -31.72 -5.02 4.12
C MET A 311 -31.80 -3.51 3.97
N GLU A 312 -32.18 -2.80 5.03
CA GLU A 312 -32.12 -1.33 5.04
C GLU A 312 -30.64 -0.90 5.07
N ILE A 313 -30.24 0.01 4.17
CA ILE A 313 -28.87 0.53 4.04
C ILE A 313 -28.80 1.93 4.63
#